data_AF-A0AAD9B663-F1
#
_entry.id   AF-A0AAD9B663-F1
#
_cell.length_a   1.000
_cell.length_b   1.000
_cell.length_c   1.000
_cell.angle_alpha   90.00
_cell.angle_beta   90.00
_cell.angle_gamma   90.00
#
_symmetry.space_group_name_H-M   'P 1'
#
loop_
_entity.id
_entity.type
_entity.pdbx_description
1 polymer ?
#
loop_
_entity_poly.entity_id
_entity_poly.type
_entity_poly.pdbx_seq_one_letter_code
_entity_poly.pdbx_strand_id
1 'polypeptide(L)'
;MSAWVTKERYELQLMFEHPGFDMLLQQAMTSVGKMGNRDVAYSLLSMVNLGVPQGSRVIQTFLRNCQENLNDFDEKSLSILASSLRNMEHSNNTDALKDGVRMVVEARLPGIKNVMALQNMMRMLGEDAPIGLKQKFEAKALSMSNHFSLLDSQHMITAIARMNFYSKPLLDICSKIIQENINRIPFNPLFEAMQSYRQLQYRDLELLTDISEHAASKIDIWNKKQVVLFLSVLERLAFCPAAVMEAFAGKVIENPKALTLKDLLCVVKVYSTLNYDLQHRRQQFLDSLIPALVSYLPKMSCFELLKAPLLQSSTLEKFKSTDPNYLANQERMFQTVNLCLNLEHPVLPQPLTVPPTVLGVPVLDSRAVIPELSQCLQSVMEDQANTTLQERVSLLGFYFIDGVITKPLPSETDSGSAESRQRIAVICPADSSFCFGTSHPRGTLALKMRHLKTLGYDPVWVTEQELQSTPEEKRTDFLRDRIFPEHRSQAEVEKLNLNTNQESQTVQSS
;
A
#
# COMPACT_ATOMS: atom_id res chain seq x y z
N MET A 1 24.62 13.54 -12.33
CA MET A 1 23.31 13.95 -12.87
C MET A 1 23.23 15.44 -13.17
N SER A 2 23.78 16.35 -12.34
CA SER A 2 23.77 17.80 -12.62
C SER A 2 24.52 18.17 -13.91
N ALA A 3 25.75 17.67 -14.12
CA ALA A 3 26.55 18.03 -15.31
C ALA A 3 25.94 17.61 -16.66
N TRP A 4 25.15 16.53 -16.69
CA TRP A 4 24.48 16.06 -17.91
C TRP A 4 23.26 16.92 -18.25
N VAL A 5 22.44 17.26 -17.25
CA VAL A 5 21.28 18.16 -17.41
C VAL A 5 21.73 19.58 -17.80
N THR A 6 22.87 20.05 -17.27
CA THR A 6 23.44 21.35 -17.66
C THR A 6 23.97 21.35 -19.09
N LYS A 7 24.57 20.24 -19.55
CA LYS A 7 25.08 20.10 -20.92
C LYS A 7 23.96 20.04 -21.95
N GLU A 8 22.92 19.24 -21.70
CA GLU A 8 21.75 19.11 -22.58
C GLU A 8 21.01 20.45 -22.76
N ARG A 9 20.87 21.24 -21.69
CA ARG A 9 20.29 22.59 -21.77
C ARG A 9 21.11 23.56 -22.61
N TYR A 10 22.44 23.47 -22.53
CA TYR A 10 23.33 24.31 -23.32
C TYR A 10 23.32 23.95 -24.81
N GLU A 11 23.29 22.65 -25.14
CA GLU A 11 23.17 22.17 -26.53
C GLU A 11 21.84 22.57 -27.17
N LEU A 12 20.73 22.47 -26.42
CA LEU A 12 19.42 22.94 -26.88
C LEU A 12 19.44 24.45 -27.16
N GLN A 13 20.04 25.25 -26.28
CA GLN A 13 20.17 26.69 -26.48
C GLN A 13 20.93 27.02 -27.78
N LEU A 14 22.07 26.37 -28.02
CA LEU A 14 22.85 26.56 -29.25
C LEU A 14 22.07 26.17 -30.52
N MET A 15 21.24 25.11 -30.44
CA MET A 15 20.37 24.71 -31.54
C MET A 15 19.34 25.79 -31.86
N PHE A 16 18.67 26.35 -30.86
CA PHE A 16 17.67 27.41 -31.06
C PHE A 16 18.28 28.72 -31.58
N GLU A 17 19.53 29.03 -31.23
CA GLU A 17 20.25 30.20 -31.74
C GLU A 17 20.78 30.01 -33.18
N HIS A 18 20.81 28.76 -33.69
CA HIS A 18 21.38 28.46 -35.00
C HIS A 18 20.36 28.70 -36.14
N PRO A 19 20.69 29.51 -37.17
CA PRO A 19 19.75 29.87 -38.24
C PRO A 19 19.25 28.66 -39.06
N GLY A 20 20.05 27.60 -39.13
CA GLY A 20 19.64 26.36 -39.78
C GLY A 20 18.45 25.66 -39.10
N PHE A 21 18.25 25.86 -37.80
CA PHE A 21 17.10 25.29 -37.09
C PHE A 21 15.80 26.02 -37.47
N ASP A 22 15.83 27.35 -37.54
CA ASP A 22 14.70 28.13 -38.05
C ASP A 22 14.34 27.77 -39.49
N MET A 23 15.35 27.60 -40.36
CA MET A 23 15.13 27.14 -41.73
C MET A 23 14.45 25.75 -41.77
N LEU A 24 14.90 24.83 -40.91
CA LEU A 24 14.30 23.49 -40.79
C LEU A 24 12.83 23.57 -40.36
N LEU A 25 12.49 24.40 -39.36
CA LEU A 25 11.10 24.57 -38.92
C LEU A 25 10.21 25.20 -40.00
N GLN A 26 10.72 26.17 -40.76
CA GLN A 26 9.99 26.75 -41.90
C GLN A 26 9.78 25.73 -43.02
N GLN A 27 10.79 24.91 -43.32
CA GLN A 27 10.68 23.84 -44.30
C GLN A 27 9.68 22.77 -43.85
N ALA A 28 9.70 22.36 -42.58
CA ALA A 28 8.73 21.43 -42.02
C ALA A 28 7.30 21.98 -42.14
N MET A 29 7.09 23.25 -41.82
CA MET A 29 5.78 23.91 -41.92
C MET A 29 5.25 23.95 -43.37
N THR A 30 6.11 24.21 -44.35
CA THR A 30 5.70 24.27 -45.78
C THR A 30 5.50 22.89 -46.41
N SER A 31 6.07 21.84 -45.84
CA SER A 31 6.00 20.48 -46.36
C SER A 31 4.99 19.58 -45.66
N VAL A 32 4.41 20.01 -44.53
CA VAL A 32 3.49 19.19 -43.70
C VAL A 32 2.33 18.57 -44.49
N GLY A 33 1.70 19.31 -45.42
CA GLY A 33 0.60 18.79 -46.23
C GLY A 33 1.02 17.70 -47.25
N LYS A 34 2.32 17.50 -47.45
CA LYS A 34 2.89 16.45 -48.31
C LYS A 34 3.46 15.27 -47.50
N MET A 35 3.54 15.41 -46.18
CA MET A 35 4.04 14.35 -45.29
C MET A 35 2.97 13.28 -45.08
N GLY A 36 3.39 12.03 -44.89
CA GLY A 36 2.47 10.99 -44.43
C GLY A 36 2.06 11.23 -42.97
N ASN A 37 0.86 10.80 -42.58
CA ASN A 37 0.32 10.97 -41.21
C ASN A 37 1.29 10.49 -40.12
N ARG A 38 2.02 9.41 -40.39
CA ARG A 38 3.05 8.89 -39.50
C ARG A 38 4.20 9.87 -39.30
N ASP A 39 4.68 10.47 -40.38
CA ASP A 39 5.78 11.45 -40.35
C ASP A 39 5.32 12.72 -39.64
N VAL A 40 4.10 13.20 -39.93
CA VAL A 40 3.49 14.33 -39.22
C VAL A 40 3.45 14.08 -37.71
N ALA A 41 3.01 12.90 -37.27
CA ALA A 41 2.94 12.54 -35.84
C ALA A 41 4.33 12.53 -35.18
N TYR A 42 5.33 11.92 -35.83
CA TYR A 42 6.71 11.87 -35.31
C TYR A 42 7.39 13.24 -35.32
N SER A 43 7.20 14.04 -36.36
CA SER A 43 7.70 15.40 -36.44
C SER A 43 7.12 16.26 -35.32
N LEU A 44 5.81 16.17 -35.07
CA LEU A 44 5.17 16.88 -33.96
C LEU A 44 5.75 16.44 -32.60
N LEU A 45 5.83 15.13 -32.35
CA LEU A 45 6.43 14.60 -31.13
C LEU A 45 7.88 15.08 -30.95
N SER A 46 8.66 15.09 -32.02
CA SER A 46 10.06 15.53 -31.98
C SER A 46 10.17 17.02 -31.66
N MET A 47 9.35 17.87 -32.28
CA MET A 47 9.33 19.31 -31.98
C MET A 47 8.92 19.59 -30.53
N VAL A 48 7.92 18.85 -30.00
CA VAL A 48 7.52 18.97 -28.59
C VAL A 48 8.65 18.56 -27.65
N ASN A 49 9.32 17.43 -27.91
CA ASN A 49 10.43 16.95 -27.09
C ASN A 49 11.67 17.86 -27.16
N LEU A 50 11.91 18.50 -28.30
CA LEU A 50 12.97 19.51 -28.49
C LEU A 50 12.66 20.85 -27.80
N GLY A 51 11.45 21.02 -27.24
CA GLY A 51 11.04 22.23 -26.55
C GLY A 51 10.66 23.39 -27.48
N VAL A 52 10.27 23.09 -28.73
CA VAL A 52 9.75 24.13 -29.64
C VAL A 52 8.50 24.76 -29.01
N PRO A 53 8.40 26.11 -28.94
CA PRO A 53 7.27 26.76 -28.26
C PRO A 53 5.92 26.31 -28.83
N GLN A 54 5.01 25.88 -27.96
CA GLN A 54 3.74 25.27 -28.39
C GLN A 54 2.78 26.27 -29.08
N GLY A 55 2.90 27.56 -28.75
CA GLY A 55 2.20 28.65 -29.44
C GLY A 55 2.81 29.04 -30.79
N SER A 56 3.93 28.44 -31.19
CA SER A 56 4.58 28.76 -32.47
C SER A 56 3.72 28.34 -33.66
N ARG A 57 3.86 29.09 -34.76
CA ARG A 57 3.13 28.81 -36.00
C ARG A 57 3.40 27.40 -36.54
N VAL A 58 4.62 26.87 -36.41
CA VAL A 58 4.96 25.51 -36.86
C VAL A 58 4.19 24.45 -36.08
N ILE A 59 4.15 24.52 -34.75
CA ILE A 59 3.38 23.58 -33.92
C ILE A 59 1.89 23.66 -34.26
N GLN A 60 1.34 24.88 -34.34
CA GLN A 60 -0.09 25.07 -34.66
C GLN A 60 -0.45 24.56 -36.08
N THR A 61 0.47 24.67 -37.04
CA THR A 61 0.28 24.13 -38.39
C THR A 61 0.23 22.60 -38.38
N PHE A 62 1.12 21.95 -37.62
CA PHE A 62 1.10 20.50 -37.47
C PHE A 62 -0.14 20.02 -36.71
N LEU A 63 -0.54 20.69 -35.63
CA LEU A 63 -1.78 20.36 -34.90
C LEU A 63 -3.00 20.44 -35.81
N ARG A 64 -3.10 21.50 -36.63
CA ARG A 64 -4.19 21.66 -37.59
C ARG A 64 -4.18 20.56 -38.66
N ASN A 65 -3.02 20.21 -39.19
CA ASN A 65 -2.91 19.13 -40.16
C ASN A 65 -3.31 17.77 -39.56
N CYS A 66 -2.94 17.50 -38.30
CA CYS A 66 -3.43 16.33 -37.56
C CYS A 66 -4.95 16.35 -37.37
N GLN A 67 -5.55 17.51 -37.06
CA GLN A 67 -7.01 17.65 -36.91
C GLN A 67 -7.74 17.37 -38.23
N GLU A 68 -7.28 17.95 -39.34
CA GLU A 68 -7.91 17.81 -40.66
C GLU A 68 -7.85 16.38 -41.19
N ASN A 69 -6.76 15.66 -40.92
CA ASN A 69 -6.52 14.31 -41.44
C ASN A 69 -6.73 13.21 -40.38
N LEU A 70 -7.32 13.53 -39.23
CA LEU A 70 -7.34 12.63 -38.06
C LEU A 70 -7.92 11.25 -38.36
N ASN A 71 -8.96 11.20 -39.21
CA ASN A 71 -9.58 9.95 -39.62
C ASN A 71 -8.65 9.06 -40.46
N ASP A 72 -7.62 9.61 -41.10
CA ASP A 72 -6.70 8.83 -41.94
C ASP A 72 -5.49 8.31 -41.16
N PHE A 73 -5.42 8.56 -39.85
CA PHE A 73 -4.37 8.03 -39.00
C PHE A 73 -4.63 6.55 -38.69
N ASP A 74 -3.60 5.72 -38.86
CA ASP A 74 -3.59 4.34 -38.39
C ASP A 74 -3.38 4.26 -36.86
N GLU A 75 -3.55 3.07 -36.29
CA GLU A 75 -3.43 2.82 -34.85
C GLU A 75 -2.06 3.29 -34.30
N LYS A 76 -0.99 3.06 -35.05
CA LYS A 76 0.36 3.45 -34.63
C LYS A 76 0.52 4.97 -34.61
N SER A 77 0.07 5.65 -35.65
CA SER A 77 0.16 7.11 -35.78
C SER A 77 -0.71 7.80 -34.74
N LEU A 78 -1.92 7.28 -34.46
CA LEU A 78 -2.77 7.75 -33.37
C LEU A 78 -2.09 7.62 -32.00
N SER A 79 -1.41 6.49 -31.73
CA SER A 79 -0.67 6.29 -30.48
C SER A 79 0.50 7.28 -30.33
N ILE A 80 1.21 7.60 -31.41
CA ILE A 80 2.32 8.56 -31.41
C ILE A 80 1.77 9.98 -31.18
N LEU A 81 0.70 10.32 -31.90
CA LEU A 81 0.01 11.61 -31.74
C LEU A 81 -0.48 11.79 -30.30
N ALA A 82 -1.13 10.78 -29.73
CA ALA A 82 -1.57 10.79 -28.32
C ALA A 82 -0.39 11.01 -27.35
N SER A 83 0.77 10.41 -27.63
CA SER A 83 1.98 10.62 -26.82
C SER A 83 2.50 12.05 -26.91
N SER A 84 2.46 12.64 -28.10
CA SER A 84 2.83 14.04 -28.29
C SER A 84 1.90 14.95 -27.50
N LEU A 85 0.59 14.81 -27.67
CA LEU A 85 -0.42 15.66 -27.05
C LEU A 85 -0.43 15.57 -25.52
N ARG A 86 -0.08 14.41 -24.96
CA ARG A 86 0.06 14.22 -23.51
C ARG A 86 1.12 15.15 -22.91
N ASN A 87 2.21 15.37 -23.62
CA ASN A 87 3.33 16.20 -23.14
C ASN A 87 3.12 17.70 -23.43
N MET A 88 2.00 18.06 -24.07
CA MET A 88 1.67 19.43 -24.42
C MET A 88 0.81 20.10 -23.34
N GLU A 89 0.94 21.41 -23.24
CA GLU A 89 0.14 22.28 -22.39
C GLU A 89 -1.32 22.28 -22.86
N HIS A 90 -2.23 22.56 -21.91
CA HIS A 90 -3.65 22.68 -22.19
C HIS A 90 -3.91 23.88 -23.09
N SER A 91 -4.67 23.66 -24.16
CA SER A 91 -5.12 24.68 -25.09
C SER A 91 -6.35 24.16 -25.80
N ASN A 92 -7.23 25.06 -26.26
CA ASN A 92 -8.43 24.67 -27.01
C ASN A 92 -8.11 23.72 -28.19
N ASN A 93 -6.99 23.94 -28.88
CA ASN A 93 -6.57 23.10 -30.02
C ASN A 93 -6.04 21.74 -29.57
N THR A 94 -5.19 21.71 -28.53
CA THR A 94 -4.63 20.47 -27.97
C THR A 94 -5.74 19.60 -27.38
N ASP A 95 -6.64 20.19 -26.60
CA ASP A 95 -7.69 19.49 -25.89
C ASP A 95 -8.77 18.99 -26.87
N ALA A 96 -9.18 19.80 -27.85
CA ALA A 96 -10.08 19.34 -28.91
C ALA A 96 -9.48 18.19 -29.73
N LEU A 97 -8.17 18.22 -30.03
CA LEU A 97 -7.51 17.13 -30.74
C LEU A 97 -7.36 15.89 -29.85
N LYS A 98 -7.09 16.03 -28.55
CA LYS A 98 -7.13 14.90 -27.60
C LYS A 98 -8.50 14.23 -27.61
N ASP A 99 -9.58 14.99 -27.57
CA ASP A 99 -10.95 14.48 -27.64
C ASP A 99 -11.26 13.84 -28.99
N GLY A 100 -10.86 14.48 -30.10
CA GLY A 100 -10.97 13.89 -31.44
C GLY A 100 -10.26 12.54 -31.53
N VAL A 101 -9.02 12.44 -31.02
CA VAL A 101 -8.26 11.17 -31.02
C VAL A 101 -9.01 10.11 -30.22
N ARG A 102 -9.57 10.46 -29.04
CA ARG A 102 -10.38 9.52 -28.24
C ARG A 102 -11.61 9.05 -29.00
N MET A 103 -12.35 9.95 -29.65
CA MET A 103 -13.54 9.60 -30.44
C MET A 103 -13.22 8.67 -31.59
N VAL A 104 -12.13 8.93 -32.33
CA VAL A 104 -11.69 8.08 -33.44
C VAL A 104 -11.29 6.69 -32.94
N VAL A 105 -10.55 6.62 -31.83
CA VAL A 105 -10.17 5.34 -31.22
C VAL A 105 -11.39 4.59 -30.71
N GLU A 106 -12.33 5.26 -30.04
CA GLU A 106 -13.56 4.64 -29.55
C GLU A 106 -14.40 4.05 -30.68
N ALA A 107 -14.54 4.78 -31.80
CA ALA A 107 -15.27 4.30 -32.98
C ALA A 107 -14.59 3.08 -33.64
N ARG A 108 -13.25 3.02 -33.62
CA ARG A 108 -12.45 1.95 -34.25
C ARG A 108 -12.17 0.77 -33.33
N LEU A 109 -12.40 0.93 -32.03
CA LEU A 109 -12.06 -0.05 -31.00
C LEU A 109 -12.58 -1.47 -31.30
N PRO A 110 -13.82 -1.67 -31.81
CA PRO A 110 -14.29 -3.02 -32.17
C PRO A 110 -13.40 -3.70 -33.22
N GLY A 111 -12.83 -2.93 -34.15
CA GLY A 111 -12.01 -3.41 -35.27
C GLY A 111 -10.56 -3.75 -34.92
N ILE A 112 -10.07 -3.36 -33.74
CA ILE A 112 -8.70 -3.66 -33.31
C ILE A 112 -8.53 -5.18 -33.14
N LYS A 113 -7.59 -5.78 -33.86
CA LYS A 113 -7.33 -7.24 -33.81
C LYS A 113 -6.05 -7.60 -33.07
N ASN A 114 -5.18 -6.64 -32.82
CA ASN A 114 -3.87 -6.85 -32.22
C ASN A 114 -3.86 -6.40 -30.75
N VAL A 115 -3.44 -7.29 -29.84
CA VAL A 115 -3.42 -7.02 -28.39
C VAL A 115 -2.45 -5.89 -28.05
N MET A 116 -1.27 -5.84 -28.69
CA MET A 116 -0.29 -4.76 -28.50
C MET A 116 -0.84 -3.41 -28.93
N ALA A 117 -1.60 -3.36 -30.03
CA ALA A 117 -2.26 -2.11 -30.46
C ALA A 117 -3.28 -1.64 -29.41
N LEU A 118 -4.12 -2.55 -28.90
CA LEU A 118 -5.09 -2.27 -27.85
C LEU A 118 -4.40 -1.74 -26.57
N GLN A 119 -3.35 -2.43 -26.10
CA GLN A 119 -2.58 -2.02 -24.91
C GLN A 119 -1.96 -0.63 -25.07
N ASN A 120 -1.43 -0.33 -26.26
CA ASN A 120 -0.89 0.99 -26.54
C ASN A 120 -1.98 2.07 -26.47
N MET A 121 -3.16 1.83 -27.06
CA MET A 121 -4.28 2.76 -26.97
C MET A 121 -4.73 2.98 -25.52
N MET A 122 -4.91 1.89 -24.78
CA MET A 122 -5.24 1.92 -23.35
C MET A 122 -4.24 2.77 -22.55
N ARG A 123 -2.94 2.52 -22.74
CA ARG A 123 -1.87 3.24 -22.05
C ARG A 123 -1.83 4.72 -22.43
N MET A 124 -2.03 5.04 -23.70
CA MET A 124 -1.85 6.39 -24.23
C MET A 124 -3.06 7.29 -24.04
N LEU A 125 -4.28 6.74 -24.06
CA LEU A 125 -5.51 7.53 -24.03
C LEU A 125 -6.37 7.28 -22.80
N GLY A 126 -6.14 6.19 -22.08
CA GLY A 126 -7.08 5.74 -21.07
C GLY A 126 -6.94 6.41 -19.70
N GLU A 127 -5.84 7.10 -19.37
CA GLU A 127 -5.65 7.77 -18.07
C GLU A 127 -6.78 8.77 -17.77
N ASP A 128 -6.97 9.73 -18.69
CA ASP A 128 -7.99 10.79 -18.62
C ASP A 128 -9.27 10.44 -19.41
N ALA A 129 -9.43 9.19 -19.83
CA ALA A 129 -10.61 8.78 -20.60
C ALA A 129 -11.87 8.75 -19.72
N PRO A 130 -13.05 9.11 -20.27
CA PRO A 130 -14.32 8.88 -19.62
C PRO A 130 -14.52 7.41 -19.24
N ILE A 131 -15.27 7.16 -18.16
CA ILE A 131 -15.50 5.81 -17.65
C ILE A 131 -16.09 4.86 -18.70
N GLY A 132 -16.97 5.36 -19.57
CA GLY A 132 -17.56 4.58 -20.67
C GLY A 132 -16.52 4.08 -21.67
N LEU A 133 -15.52 4.89 -22.01
CA LEU A 133 -14.43 4.46 -22.88
C LEU A 133 -13.50 3.47 -22.17
N LYS A 134 -13.24 3.65 -20.87
CA LYS A 134 -12.48 2.67 -20.05
C LYS A 134 -13.16 1.29 -20.05
N GLN A 135 -14.48 1.26 -19.86
CA GLN A 135 -15.28 0.02 -19.92
C GLN A 135 -15.27 -0.61 -21.31
N LYS A 136 -15.31 0.19 -22.38
CA LYS A 136 -15.18 -0.34 -23.75
C LYS A 136 -13.81 -0.95 -24.01
N PHE A 137 -12.73 -0.34 -23.52
CA PHE A 137 -11.39 -0.92 -23.57
C PHE A 137 -11.31 -2.25 -22.81
N GLU A 138 -11.89 -2.31 -21.61
CA GLU A 138 -11.99 -3.53 -20.83
C GLU A 138 -12.73 -4.63 -21.59
N ALA A 139 -13.94 -4.34 -22.09
CA ALA A 139 -14.74 -5.30 -22.85
C ALA A 139 -13.98 -5.82 -24.08
N LYS A 140 -13.25 -4.93 -24.76
CA LYS A 140 -12.42 -5.31 -25.90
C LYS A 140 -11.25 -6.21 -25.47
N ALA A 141 -10.55 -5.88 -24.39
CA ALA A 141 -9.46 -6.70 -23.86
C ALA A 141 -9.96 -8.09 -23.43
N LEU A 142 -11.12 -8.15 -22.77
CA LEU A 142 -11.76 -9.42 -22.38
C LEU A 142 -12.14 -10.27 -23.60
N SER A 143 -12.63 -9.66 -24.69
CA SER A 143 -12.93 -10.39 -25.92
C SER A 143 -11.69 -11.04 -26.57
N MET A 144 -10.50 -10.59 -26.20
CA MET A 144 -9.21 -11.04 -26.75
C MET A 144 -8.40 -11.86 -25.74
N SER A 145 -8.92 -12.11 -24.53
CA SER A 145 -8.17 -12.67 -23.40
C SER A 145 -7.60 -14.06 -23.68
N ASN A 146 -8.29 -14.87 -24.48
CA ASN A 146 -7.85 -16.22 -24.86
C ASN A 146 -6.56 -16.23 -25.69
N HIS A 147 -6.16 -15.08 -26.24
CA HIS A 147 -4.94 -14.94 -27.04
C HIS A 147 -3.78 -14.30 -26.28
N PHE A 148 -3.94 -14.03 -24.97
CA PHE A 148 -2.88 -13.37 -24.21
C PHE A 148 -1.69 -14.31 -24.00
N SER A 149 -0.51 -13.86 -24.44
CA SER A 149 0.75 -14.43 -24.00
C SER A 149 1.15 -13.92 -22.61
N LEU A 150 2.25 -14.45 -22.06
CA LEU A 150 2.87 -13.92 -20.85
C LEU A 150 3.21 -12.42 -20.99
N LEU A 151 3.80 -12.04 -22.14
CA LEU A 151 4.18 -10.66 -22.40
C LEU A 151 2.94 -9.76 -22.51
N ASP A 152 1.89 -10.26 -23.17
CA ASP A 152 0.62 -9.54 -23.25
C ASP A 152 -0.01 -9.34 -21.88
N SER A 153 0.05 -10.34 -21.01
CA SER A 153 -0.51 -10.24 -19.65
C SER A 153 0.21 -9.21 -18.81
N GLN A 154 1.55 -9.18 -18.86
CA GLN A 154 2.36 -8.17 -18.19
C GLN A 154 2.02 -6.76 -18.68
N HIS A 155 1.99 -6.55 -20.00
CA HIS A 155 1.68 -5.26 -20.59
C HIS A 155 0.22 -4.83 -20.35
N MET A 156 -0.72 -5.78 -20.32
CA MET A 156 -2.13 -5.49 -20.06
C MET A 156 -2.34 -4.98 -18.63
N ILE A 157 -1.71 -5.61 -17.63
CA ILE A 157 -1.77 -5.15 -16.24
C ILE A 157 -1.16 -3.74 -16.11
N THR A 158 -0.03 -3.48 -16.75
CA THR A 158 0.56 -2.13 -16.75
C THR A 158 -0.33 -1.12 -17.47
N ALA A 159 -0.97 -1.50 -18.58
CA ALA A 159 -1.89 -0.64 -19.32
C ALA A 159 -3.10 -0.26 -18.46
N ILE A 160 -3.75 -1.24 -17.81
CA ILE A 160 -4.94 -0.98 -16.99
C ILE A 160 -4.61 -0.19 -15.71
N ALA A 161 -3.43 -0.42 -15.12
CA ALA A 161 -2.91 0.41 -14.04
C ALA A 161 -2.71 1.86 -14.48
N ARG A 162 -2.13 2.08 -15.66
CA ARG A 162 -1.95 3.42 -16.24
C ARG A 162 -3.27 4.11 -16.58
N MET A 163 -4.31 3.35 -16.95
CA MET A 163 -5.66 3.87 -17.09
C MET A 163 -6.31 4.25 -15.76
N ASN A 164 -5.71 3.86 -14.64
CA ASN A 164 -6.30 3.95 -13.30
C ASN A 164 -7.72 3.35 -13.29
N PHE A 165 -7.85 2.13 -13.84
CA PHE A 165 -9.13 1.43 -13.97
C PHE A 165 -9.03 0.02 -13.39
N TYR A 166 -9.91 -0.32 -12.46
CA TYR A 166 -9.92 -1.61 -11.80
C TYR A 166 -10.86 -2.58 -12.53
N SER A 167 -10.30 -3.57 -13.23
CA SER A 167 -11.04 -4.69 -13.81
C SER A 167 -10.59 -5.98 -13.16
N LYS A 168 -11.39 -6.49 -12.23
CA LYS A 168 -11.10 -7.78 -11.59
C LYS A 168 -10.97 -8.93 -12.62
N PRO A 169 -11.88 -9.10 -13.60
CA PRO A 169 -11.77 -10.21 -14.55
C PRO A 169 -10.48 -10.19 -15.38
N LEU A 170 -10.03 -9.02 -15.86
CA LEU A 170 -8.76 -8.92 -16.58
C LEU A 170 -7.56 -9.18 -15.67
N LEU A 171 -7.61 -8.66 -14.44
CA LEU A 171 -6.54 -8.88 -13.46
C LEU A 171 -6.41 -10.36 -13.12
N ASP A 172 -7.52 -11.06 -12.86
CA ASP A 172 -7.56 -12.49 -12.56
C ASP A 172 -6.95 -13.32 -13.73
N ILE A 173 -7.34 -13.01 -14.97
CA ILE A 173 -6.81 -13.70 -16.16
C ILE A 173 -5.30 -13.46 -16.31
N CYS A 174 -4.87 -12.20 -16.30
CA CYS A 174 -3.47 -11.85 -16.50
C CYS A 174 -2.60 -12.33 -15.34
N SER A 175 -3.10 -12.26 -14.10
CA SER A 175 -2.36 -12.73 -12.93
C SER A 175 -2.16 -14.24 -12.95
N LYS A 176 -3.17 -15.00 -13.39
CA LYS A 176 -3.04 -16.45 -13.54
C LYS A 176 -1.95 -16.83 -14.56
N ILE A 177 -1.93 -16.19 -15.72
CA ILE A 177 -0.88 -16.42 -16.74
C ILE A 177 0.51 -16.09 -16.18
N ILE A 178 0.63 -15.00 -15.41
CA ILE A 178 1.88 -14.60 -14.75
C ILE A 178 2.29 -15.62 -13.68
N GLN A 179 1.36 -16.07 -12.86
CA GLN A 179 1.57 -17.05 -11.80
C GLN A 179 2.11 -18.37 -12.37
N GLU A 180 1.44 -18.93 -13.39
CA GLU A 180 1.84 -20.18 -14.06
C GLU A 180 3.24 -20.10 -14.71
N ASN A 181 3.71 -18.89 -15.04
CA ASN A 181 4.99 -18.67 -15.71
C ASN A 181 6.03 -17.95 -14.85
N ILE A 182 5.79 -17.80 -13.54
CA ILE A 182 6.57 -16.91 -12.68
C ILE A 182 8.08 -17.18 -12.71
N ASN A 183 8.45 -18.46 -12.80
CA ASN A 183 9.84 -18.91 -12.83
C ASN A 183 10.64 -18.40 -14.04
N ARG A 184 9.95 -17.97 -15.11
CA ARG A 184 10.54 -17.45 -16.35
C ARG A 184 10.61 -15.91 -16.36
N ILE A 185 10.06 -15.24 -15.36
CA ILE A 185 9.95 -13.78 -15.33
C ILE A 185 11.18 -13.18 -14.65
N PRO A 186 11.95 -12.31 -15.33
CA PRO A 186 13.04 -11.58 -14.70
C PRO A 186 12.53 -10.58 -13.65
N PHE A 187 13.43 -10.05 -12.82
CA PHE A 187 13.07 -9.12 -11.75
C PHE A 187 12.26 -7.90 -12.26
N ASN A 188 12.70 -7.22 -13.31
CA ASN A 188 12.07 -5.95 -13.73
C ASN A 188 10.60 -6.12 -14.16
N PRO A 189 10.24 -7.05 -15.08
CA PRO A 189 8.83 -7.26 -15.43
C PRO A 189 7.98 -7.73 -14.24
N LEU A 190 8.51 -8.60 -13.37
CA LEU A 190 7.79 -9.03 -12.16
C LEU A 190 7.53 -7.84 -11.23
N PHE A 191 8.54 -6.99 -11.01
CA PHE A 191 8.44 -5.82 -10.18
C PHE A 191 7.44 -4.78 -10.75
N GLU A 192 7.41 -4.59 -12.07
CA GLU A 192 6.43 -3.73 -12.74
C GLU A 192 4.99 -4.25 -12.60
N ALA A 193 4.78 -5.56 -12.74
CA ALA A 193 3.49 -6.19 -12.48
C ALA A 193 3.05 -5.98 -11.02
N MET A 194 3.95 -6.21 -10.06
CA MET A 194 3.70 -5.98 -8.63
C MET A 194 3.36 -4.53 -8.31
N GLN A 195 4.05 -3.57 -8.92
CA GLN A 195 3.74 -2.15 -8.78
C GLN A 195 2.37 -1.79 -9.35
N SER A 196 1.97 -2.46 -10.44
CA SER A 196 0.67 -2.29 -11.05
C SER A 196 -0.45 -2.87 -10.16
N TYR A 197 -0.26 -4.06 -9.58
CA TYR A 197 -1.18 -4.62 -8.58
C TYR A 197 -1.36 -3.69 -7.39
N ARG A 198 -0.27 -3.14 -6.87
CA ARG A 198 -0.29 -2.15 -5.79
C ARG A 198 -1.08 -0.90 -6.18
N GLN A 199 -0.86 -0.35 -7.37
CA GLN A 199 -1.56 0.84 -7.84
C GLN A 199 -3.07 0.60 -7.95
N LEU A 200 -3.46 -0.58 -8.43
CA LEU A 200 -4.85 -1.00 -8.58
C LEU A 200 -5.46 -1.54 -7.29
N GLN A 201 -4.68 -1.64 -6.20
CA GLN A 201 -5.06 -2.31 -4.95
C GLN A 201 -5.55 -3.77 -5.16
N TYR A 202 -5.07 -4.41 -6.23
CA TYR A 202 -5.37 -5.80 -6.53
C TYR A 202 -4.53 -6.71 -5.64
N ARG A 203 -5.21 -7.62 -4.94
CA ARG A 203 -4.62 -8.59 -4.03
C ARG A 203 -5.28 -9.93 -4.26
N ASP A 204 -4.45 -10.92 -4.53
CA ASP A 204 -4.82 -12.32 -4.59
C ASP A 204 -3.83 -13.11 -3.72
N LEU A 205 -4.34 -13.94 -2.82
CA LEU A 205 -3.52 -14.57 -1.78
C LEU A 205 -2.58 -15.62 -2.37
N GLU A 206 -3.08 -16.41 -3.32
CA GLU A 206 -2.31 -17.48 -3.98
C GLU A 206 -1.18 -16.86 -4.81
N LEU A 207 -1.50 -15.87 -5.64
CA LEU A 207 -0.54 -15.11 -6.42
C LEU A 207 0.56 -14.48 -5.56
N LEU A 208 0.21 -13.81 -4.47
CA LEU A 208 1.20 -13.14 -3.62
C LEU A 208 2.09 -14.14 -2.88
N THR A 209 1.54 -15.30 -2.53
CA THR A 209 2.30 -16.42 -1.93
C THR A 209 3.30 -16.98 -2.94
N ASP A 210 2.86 -17.32 -4.15
CA ASP A 210 3.74 -17.83 -5.20
C ASP A 210 4.84 -16.83 -5.59
N ILE A 211 4.49 -15.55 -5.67
CA ILE A 211 5.45 -14.46 -5.91
C ILE A 211 6.48 -14.35 -4.77
N SER A 212 6.04 -14.50 -3.52
CA SER A 212 6.92 -14.49 -2.36
C SER A 212 7.86 -15.70 -2.33
N GLU A 213 7.35 -16.90 -2.61
CA GLU A 213 8.15 -18.12 -2.68
C GLU A 213 9.17 -18.07 -3.81
N HIS A 214 8.76 -17.59 -4.99
CA HIS A 214 9.66 -17.36 -6.11
C HIS A 214 10.76 -16.37 -5.72
N ALA A 215 10.42 -15.24 -5.09
CA ALA A 215 11.41 -14.27 -4.64
C ALA A 215 12.38 -14.84 -3.59
N ALA A 216 11.89 -15.67 -2.67
CA ALA A 216 12.73 -16.36 -1.70
C ALA A 216 13.74 -17.30 -2.40
N SER A 217 13.30 -18.03 -3.43
CA SER A 217 14.20 -18.88 -4.24
C SER A 217 15.26 -18.10 -5.03
N LYS A 218 15.02 -16.81 -5.28
CA LYS A 218 15.93 -15.91 -6.02
C LYS A 218 16.72 -14.98 -5.10
N ILE A 219 16.62 -15.13 -3.77
CA ILE A 219 17.22 -14.21 -2.82
C ILE A 219 18.73 -14.05 -3.02
N ASP A 220 19.42 -15.11 -3.44
CA ASP A 220 20.87 -15.14 -3.72
C ASP A 220 21.28 -14.57 -5.07
N ILE A 221 20.33 -14.49 -5.99
CA ILE A 221 20.54 -13.93 -7.33
C ILE A 221 20.24 -12.42 -7.31
N TRP A 222 19.23 -12.01 -6.56
CA TRP A 222 18.83 -10.61 -6.47
C TRP A 222 19.80 -9.81 -5.60
N ASN A 223 20.13 -8.61 -6.04
CA ASN A 223 20.90 -7.69 -5.22
C ASN A 223 20.04 -7.13 -4.08
N LYS A 224 20.69 -6.62 -3.02
CA LYS A 224 19.99 -6.13 -1.82
C LYS A 224 18.95 -5.05 -2.13
N LYS A 225 19.23 -4.16 -3.11
CA LYS A 225 18.30 -3.10 -3.51
C LYS A 225 17.05 -3.65 -4.19
N GLN A 226 17.18 -4.68 -5.02
CA GLN A 226 16.05 -5.37 -5.64
C GLN A 226 15.13 -5.99 -4.59
N VAL A 227 15.71 -6.67 -3.59
CA VAL A 227 14.95 -7.26 -2.48
C VAL A 227 14.23 -6.18 -1.67
N VAL A 228 14.89 -5.07 -1.35
CA VAL A 228 14.28 -3.94 -0.64
C VAL A 228 13.11 -3.33 -1.41
N LEU A 229 13.27 -3.10 -2.72
CA LEU A 229 12.19 -2.59 -3.57
C LEU A 229 11.00 -3.55 -3.57
N PHE A 230 11.26 -4.85 -3.69
CA PHE A 230 10.25 -5.88 -3.70
C PHE A 230 9.47 -5.96 -2.38
N LEU A 231 10.19 -5.99 -1.25
CA LEU A 231 9.62 -5.94 0.09
C LEU A 231 8.77 -4.68 0.32
N SER A 232 9.19 -3.54 -0.22
CA SER A 232 8.42 -2.30 -0.14
C SER A 232 7.06 -2.39 -0.84
N VAL A 233 6.97 -3.13 -1.95
CA VAL A 233 5.70 -3.31 -2.66
C VAL A 233 4.78 -4.25 -1.88
N LEU A 234 5.30 -5.36 -1.37
CA LEU A 234 4.53 -6.31 -0.55
C LEU A 234 4.01 -5.69 0.75
N GLU A 235 4.82 -4.86 1.42
CA GLU A 235 4.36 -4.09 2.58
C GLU A 235 3.18 -3.19 2.25
N ARG A 236 3.17 -2.54 1.08
CA ARG A 236 2.06 -1.68 0.64
C ARG A 236 0.82 -2.48 0.22
N LEU A 237 0.99 -3.74 -0.18
CA LEU A 237 -0.10 -4.69 -0.38
C LEU A 237 -0.57 -5.32 0.94
N ALA A 238 0.02 -4.92 2.07
CA ALA A 238 -0.18 -5.49 3.41
C ALA A 238 0.14 -6.99 3.48
N PHE A 239 0.94 -7.53 2.56
CA PHE A 239 1.32 -8.94 2.55
C PHE A 239 2.63 -9.16 3.31
N CYS A 240 2.70 -10.23 4.11
CA CYS A 240 3.88 -10.56 4.91
C CYS A 240 4.69 -11.73 4.29
N PRO A 241 5.75 -11.45 3.52
CA PRO A 241 6.55 -12.50 2.88
C PRO A 241 7.60 -13.09 3.83
N ALA A 242 7.16 -13.93 4.77
CA ALA A 242 7.98 -14.45 5.86
C ALA A 242 9.31 -15.06 5.37
N ALA A 243 9.29 -15.92 4.36
CA ALA A 243 10.50 -16.56 3.83
C ALA A 243 11.52 -15.56 3.25
N VAL A 244 11.04 -14.53 2.54
CA VAL A 244 11.90 -13.47 1.99
C VAL A 244 12.48 -12.61 3.10
N MET A 245 11.66 -12.27 4.11
CA MET A 245 12.11 -11.47 5.25
C MET A 245 13.16 -12.23 6.06
N GLU A 246 12.93 -13.50 6.39
CA GLU A 246 13.91 -14.32 7.12
C GLU A 246 15.25 -14.40 6.39
N ALA A 247 15.22 -14.74 5.09
CA ALA A 247 16.43 -14.86 4.29
C ALA A 247 17.15 -13.50 4.14
N PHE A 248 16.40 -12.42 3.96
CA PHE A 248 16.99 -11.09 3.81
C PHE A 248 17.59 -10.55 5.10
N ALA A 249 17.03 -10.91 6.26
CA ALA A 249 17.57 -10.51 7.56
C ALA A 249 19.03 -10.96 7.73
N GLY A 250 19.37 -12.19 7.31
CA GLY A 250 20.76 -12.67 7.28
C GLY A 250 21.68 -11.77 6.45
N LYS A 251 21.25 -11.36 5.24
CA LYS A 251 22.04 -10.48 4.36
C LYS A 251 22.23 -9.06 4.90
N VAL A 252 21.25 -8.57 5.66
CA VAL A 252 21.34 -7.29 6.37
C VAL A 252 22.33 -7.41 7.52
N ILE A 253 22.25 -8.48 8.33
CA ILE A 253 23.17 -8.74 9.44
C ILE A 253 24.62 -8.80 8.95
N GLU A 254 24.90 -9.55 7.89
CA GLU A 254 26.25 -9.77 7.34
C GLU A 254 26.93 -8.48 6.87
N ASN A 255 26.19 -7.59 6.18
CA ASN A 255 26.77 -6.36 5.64
C ASN A 255 25.69 -5.27 5.47
N PRO A 256 25.33 -4.56 6.54
CA PRO A 256 24.31 -3.50 6.50
C PRO A 256 24.82 -2.26 5.77
N LYS A 257 26.14 -2.03 5.73
CA LYS A 257 26.77 -0.85 5.09
C LYS A 257 26.66 -0.86 3.56
N ALA A 258 26.36 -2.01 2.96
CA ALA A 258 26.07 -2.12 1.53
C ALA A 258 24.72 -1.46 1.14
N LEU A 259 23.87 -1.13 2.12
CA LEU A 259 22.58 -0.48 1.91
C LEU A 259 22.71 1.04 2.02
N THR A 260 21.95 1.76 1.18
CA THR A 260 21.84 3.21 1.31
C THR A 260 20.95 3.58 2.50
N LEU A 261 20.99 4.84 2.94
CA LEU A 261 20.05 5.35 3.95
C LEU A 261 18.58 5.05 3.61
N LYS A 262 18.18 5.26 2.34
CA LYS A 262 16.81 4.98 1.89
C LYS A 262 16.46 3.50 2.02
N ASP A 263 17.40 2.62 1.73
CA ASP A 263 17.19 1.18 1.83
C ASP A 263 17.06 0.74 3.29
N LEU A 264 17.94 1.23 4.17
CA LEU A 264 17.89 0.93 5.61
C LEU A 264 16.58 1.41 6.25
N LEU A 265 16.13 2.63 5.94
CA LEU A 265 14.84 3.14 6.41
C LEU A 265 13.67 2.30 5.88
N CYS A 266 13.76 1.82 4.64
CA CYS A 266 12.77 0.91 4.08
C CYS A 266 12.76 -0.43 4.82
N VAL A 267 13.92 -0.99 5.16
CA VAL A 267 14.03 -2.22 5.94
C VAL A 267 13.37 -2.05 7.31
N VAL A 268 13.71 -1.00 8.07
CA VAL A 268 13.06 -0.71 9.36
C VAL A 268 11.55 -0.58 9.20
N LYS A 269 11.10 0.16 8.18
CA LYS A 269 9.67 0.35 7.90
C LYS A 269 8.98 -0.98 7.63
N VAL A 270 9.50 -1.82 6.75
CA VAL A 270 8.85 -3.08 6.34
C VAL A 270 8.74 -4.02 7.55
N TYR A 271 9.82 -4.24 8.28
CA TYR A 271 9.84 -5.16 9.42
C TYR A 271 8.94 -4.70 10.58
N SER A 272 8.93 -3.40 10.87
CA SER A 272 8.03 -2.83 11.88
C SER A 272 6.56 -2.83 11.43
N THR A 273 6.28 -2.45 10.19
CA THR A 273 4.90 -2.33 9.67
C THR A 273 4.23 -3.68 9.51
N LEU A 274 4.96 -4.69 9.03
CA LEU A 274 4.45 -6.07 8.94
C LEU A 274 4.58 -6.83 10.27
N ASN A 275 5.15 -6.20 11.31
CA ASN A 275 5.35 -6.78 12.63
C ASN A 275 6.00 -8.18 12.53
N TYR A 276 7.04 -8.31 11.71
CA TYR A 276 7.70 -9.59 11.49
C TYR A 276 8.63 -9.91 12.66
N ASP A 277 8.45 -11.08 13.26
CA ASP A 277 9.27 -11.50 14.38
C ASP A 277 10.49 -12.32 13.93
N LEU A 278 11.67 -11.72 14.07
CA LEU A 278 12.96 -12.38 13.83
C LEU A 278 13.39 -13.35 14.93
N GLN A 279 12.57 -13.56 15.96
CA GLN A 279 12.81 -14.48 17.07
C GLN A 279 14.24 -14.31 17.63
N HIS A 280 15.03 -15.39 17.63
CA HIS A 280 16.41 -15.43 18.14
C HIS A 280 17.40 -14.51 17.39
N ARG A 281 17.09 -14.10 16.15
CA ARG A 281 17.94 -13.21 15.34
C ARG A 281 17.66 -11.73 15.57
N ARG A 282 16.60 -11.39 16.31
CA ARG A 282 16.17 -10.00 16.52
C ARG A 282 17.30 -9.11 17.03
N GLN A 283 18.02 -9.56 18.06
CA GLN A 283 19.10 -8.77 18.66
C GLN A 283 20.25 -8.55 17.67
N GLN A 284 20.73 -9.61 17.02
CA GLN A 284 21.80 -9.53 16.01
C GLN A 284 21.44 -8.60 14.85
N PHE A 285 20.17 -8.65 14.42
CA PHE A 285 19.66 -7.77 13.38
C PHE A 285 19.69 -6.30 13.80
N LEU A 286 19.22 -5.98 15.01
CA LEU A 286 19.25 -4.63 15.55
C LEU A 286 20.68 -4.14 15.78
N ASP A 287 21.55 -4.98 16.34
CA ASP A 287 22.97 -4.66 16.61
C ASP A 287 23.75 -4.37 15.32
N SER A 288 23.36 -4.97 14.19
CA SER A 288 23.94 -4.69 12.87
C SER A 288 23.33 -3.43 12.24
N LEU A 289 22.01 -3.26 12.32
CA LEU A 289 21.26 -2.20 11.63
C LEU A 289 21.42 -0.83 12.29
N ILE A 290 21.40 -0.75 13.63
CA ILE A 290 21.47 0.51 14.38
C ILE A 290 22.77 1.27 14.08
N PRO A 291 23.98 0.67 14.18
CA PRO A 291 25.23 1.38 13.85
C PRO A 291 25.27 1.87 12.40
N ALA A 292 24.72 1.09 11.46
CA ALA A 292 24.64 1.49 10.06
C ALA A 292 23.76 2.74 9.89
N LEU A 293 22.58 2.80 10.53
CA LEU A 293 21.74 3.99 10.53
C LEU A 293 22.41 5.17 11.23
N VAL A 294 23.03 4.96 12.39
CA VAL A 294 23.74 6.00 13.14
C VAL A 294 24.85 6.64 12.29
N SER A 295 25.52 5.86 11.43
CA SER A 295 26.53 6.40 10.51
C SER A 295 25.98 7.43 9.50
N TYR A 296 24.67 7.41 9.24
CA TYR A 296 23.98 8.36 8.37
C TYR A 296 23.34 9.54 9.12
N LEU A 297 23.31 9.52 10.46
CA LEU A 297 22.65 10.53 11.30
C LEU A 297 23.01 11.98 10.93
N PRO A 298 24.28 12.34 10.61
CA PRO A 298 24.62 13.71 10.20
C PRO A 298 23.97 14.18 8.90
N LYS A 299 23.52 13.24 8.05
CA LYS A 299 22.92 13.49 6.73
C LYS A 299 21.40 13.32 6.73
N MET A 300 20.82 12.83 7.83
CA MET A 300 19.38 12.61 7.92
C MET A 300 18.64 13.93 8.08
N SER A 301 17.54 14.05 7.36
CA SER A 301 16.51 15.04 7.65
C SER A 301 15.80 14.72 8.96
N CYS A 302 15.15 15.73 9.54
CA CYS A 302 14.39 15.57 10.78
C CYS A 302 13.27 14.51 10.64
N PHE A 303 12.61 14.46 9.48
CA PHE A 303 11.60 13.44 9.19
C PHE A 303 12.15 12.02 9.08
N GLU A 304 13.38 11.85 8.58
CA GLU A 304 14.05 10.54 8.53
C GLU A 304 14.42 10.04 9.93
N LEU A 305 14.78 10.94 10.85
CA LEU A 305 15.07 10.60 12.24
C LEU A 305 13.84 10.08 12.99
N LEU A 306 12.65 10.62 12.68
CA LEU A 306 11.39 10.11 13.23
C LEU A 306 11.04 8.69 12.77
N LYS A 307 11.47 8.29 11.57
CA LYS A 307 11.18 6.97 11.01
C LYS A 307 12.06 5.85 11.56
N ALA A 308 13.25 6.19 12.06
CA ALA A 308 14.24 5.26 12.60
C ALA A 308 14.28 5.22 14.14
N PRO A 309 13.26 5.78 14.81
CA PRO A 309 13.33 6.41 16.15
C PRO A 309 14.73 6.71 16.74
N LEU A 310 15.68 7.23 15.96
CA LEU A 310 17.03 7.63 16.43
C LEU A 310 17.05 9.09 16.90
N LEU A 311 16.03 9.52 17.62
CA LEU A 311 15.86 10.91 18.02
C LEU A 311 16.89 11.31 19.07
N GLN A 312 17.57 12.44 18.84
CA GLN A 312 18.43 13.12 19.81
C GLN A 312 17.77 14.45 20.23
N SER A 313 18.04 14.89 21.45
CA SER A 313 17.49 16.13 22.03
C SER A 313 17.72 17.36 21.15
N SER A 314 18.91 17.48 20.53
CA SER A 314 19.29 18.56 19.61
C SER A 314 18.52 18.58 18.27
N THR A 315 17.78 17.52 17.94
CA THR A 315 17.03 17.41 16.67
C THR A 315 15.61 17.97 16.80
N LEU A 316 15.03 17.95 18.02
CA LEU A 316 13.65 18.36 18.29
C LEU A 316 13.39 19.84 17.98
N GLU A 317 14.40 20.70 18.10
CA GLU A 317 14.27 22.13 17.80
C GLU A 317 14.10 22.43 16.30
N LYS A 318 14.53 21.53 15.42
CA LYS A 318 14.49 21.69 13.96
C LYS A 318 13.11 21.42 13.33
N PHE A 319 12.15 20.95 14.11
CA PHE A 319 10.79 20.61 13.65
C PHE A 319 9.79 21.77 13.67
N LYS A 320 10.24 23.01 13.95
CA LYS A 320 9.35 24.18 14.05
C LYS A 320 8.82 24.69 12.69
N SER A 321 9.35 24.21 11.56
CA SER A 321 9.02 24.70 10.21
C SER A 321 8.50 23.59 9.28
N THR A 322 7.60 22.73 9.77
CA THR A 322 7.00 21.65 8.96
C THR A 322 5.86 22.19 8.09
N ASP A 323 5.81 21.76 6.83
CA ASP A 323 4.70 22.01 5.91
C ASP A 323 3.37 21.47 6.50
N PRO A 324 2.28 22.27 6.50
CA PRO A 324 0.98 21.89 7.05
C PRO A 324 0.45 20.53 6.59
N ASN A 325 0.73 20.12 5.35
CA ASN A 325 0.28 18.84 4.79
C ASN A 325 0.88 17.61 5.49
N TYR A 326 2.03 17.78 6.15
CA TYR A 326 2.76 16.70 6.83
C TYR A 326 2.67 16.80 8.35
N LEU A 327 2.11 17.89 8.88
CA LEU A 327 2.06 18.18 10.31
C LEU A 327 1.30 17.09 11.08
N ALA A 328 0.10 16.72 10.65
CA ALA A 328 -0.71 15.70 11.34
C ALA A 328 -0.03 14.32 11.42
N ASN A 329 0.65 13.91 10.35
CA ASN A 329 1.42 12.67 10.33
C ASN A 329 2.64 12.75 11.26
N GLN A 330 3.31 13.90 11.27
CA GLN A 330 4.46 14.15 12.14
C GLN A 330 4.05 14.14 13.62
N GLU A 331 2.95 14.82 13.98
CA GLU A 331 2.39 14.82 15.34
C GLU A 331 2.04 13.40 15.79
N ARG A 332 1.38 12.60 14.93
CA ARG A 332 1.08 11.19 15.23
C ARG A 332 2.35 10.37 15.48
N MET A 333 3.43 10.60 14.72
CA MET A 333 4.71 9.94 14.96
C MET A 333 5.31 10.35 16.31
N PHE A 334 5.28 11.64 16.67
CA PHE A 334 5.75 12.12 17.97
C PHE A 334 4.93 11.58 19.14
N GLN A 335 3.60 11.53 19.01
CA GLN A 335 2.71 10.90 19.98
C GLN A 335 3.06 9.42 20.17
N THR A 336 3.31 8.70 19.07
CA THR A 336 3.72 7.29 19.10
C THR A 336 5.05 7.12 19.85
N VAL A 337 6.06 7.93 19.52
CA VAL A 337 7.37 7.91 20.20
C VAL A 337 7.20 8.21 21.69
N ASN A 338 6.44 9.24 22.03
CA ASN A 338 6.20 9.63 23.42
C ASN A 338 5.55 8.49 24.22
N LEU A 339 4.56 7.81 23.65
CA LEU A 339 3.94 6.65 24.28
C LEU A 339 4.93 5.50 24.46
N CYS A 340 5.74 5.18 23.46
CA CYS A 340 6.75 4.13 23.58
C CYS A 340 7.77 4.45 24.69
N LEU A 341 8.23 5.70 24.78
CA LEU A 341 9.16 6.11 25.85
C LEU A 341 8.56 5.96 27.24
N ASN A 342 7.27 6.30 27.38
CA ASN A 342 6.57 6.27 28.67
C ASN A 342 6.10 4.87 29.09
N LEU A 343 5.81 3.97 28.13
CA LEU A 343 5.25 2.65 28.42
C LEU A 343 6.26 1.52 28.29
N GLU A 344 7.22 1.62 27.38
CA GLU A 344 8.17 0.52 27.13
C GLU A 344 9.51 0.74 27.84
N HIS A 345 9.76 1.94 28.37
CA HIS A 345 11.00 2.32 29.06
C HIS A 345 12.27 1.79 28.38
N PRO A 346 12.49 2.10 27.08
CA PRO A 346 13.63 1.57 26.35
C PRO A 346 14.94 2.01 26.99
N VAL A 347 15.92 1.11 27.03
CA VAL A 347 17.27 1.43 27.51
C VAL A 347 17.94 2.32 26.47
N LEU A 348 17.93 3.63 26.72
CA LEU A 348 18.54 4.63 25.87
C LEU A 348 19.88 5.11 26.46
N PRO A 349 20.90 5.38 25.63
CA PRO A 349 22.16 5.97 26.10
C PRO A 349 21.98 7.33 26.78
N GLN A 350 20.92 8.07 26.42
CA GLN A 350 20.53 9.33 27.05
C GLN A 350 19.00 9.38 27.22
N PRO A 351 18.48 9.97 28.31
CA PRO A 351 17.05 10.17 28.50
C PRO A 351 16.49 11.04 27.39
N LEU A 352 15.50 10.53 26.66
CA LEU A 352 14.79 11.27 25.62
C LEU A 352 13.41 11.64 26.14
N THR A 353 13.04 12.91 26.00
CA THR A 353 11.68 13.40 26.29
C THR A 353 11.15 14.13 25.07
N VAL A 354 9.90 13.85 24.70
CA VAL A 354 9.22 14.56 23.60
C VAL A 354 8.55 15.81 24.17
N PRO A 355 8.89 17.03 23.70
CA PRO A 355 8.26 18.25 24.15
C PRO A 355 6.74 18.25 23.89
N PRO A 356 5.90 18.73 24.83
CA PRO A 356 4.45 18.82 24.61
C PRO A 356 4.06 19.64 23.37
N THR A 357 4.90 20.60 22.98
CA THR A 357 4.68 21.49 21.83
C THR A 357 4.67 20.77 20.47
N VAL A 358 5.26 19.58 20.35
CA VAL A 358 5.29 18.81 19.09
C VAL A 358 4.27 17.67 19.03
N LEU A 359 3.52 17.46 20.13
CA LEU A 359 2.53 16.39 20.23
C LEU A 359 1.20 16.73 19.56
N GLY A 360 0.98 17.99 19.17
CA GLY A 360 -0.29 18.43 18.59
C GLY A 360 -1.47 18.26 19.56
N VAL A 361 -2.68 18.36 19.03
CA VAL A 361 -3.91 18.11 19.80
C VAL A 361 -4.25 16.61 19.74
N PRO A 362 -4.63 15.97 20.86
CA PRO A 362 -5.15 14.61 20.85
C PRO A 362 -6.32 14.48 19.86
N VAL A 363 -6.16 13.64 18.84
CA VAL A 363 -7.23 13.39 17.87
C VAL A 363 -8.21 12.41 18.50
N LEU A 364 -9.43 12.89 18.78
CA LEU A 364 -10.54 12.01 19.13
C LEU A 364 -10.88 11.15 17.90
N ASP A 365 -10.78 9.83 18.04
CA ASP A 365 -11.19 8.91 16.98
C ASP A 365 -12.70 9.06 16.76
N SER A 366 -13.07 9.56 15.57
CA SER A 366 -14.46 9.86 15.20
C SER A 366 -15.20 8.65 14.62
N ARG A 367 -14.62 7.45 14.74
CA ARG A 367 -15.20 6.21 14.24
C ARG A 367 -16.64 6.03 14.78
N ALA A 368 -17.55 5.70 13.86
CA ALA A 368 -18.92 5.37 14.20
C ALA A 368 -18.98 4.13 15.10
N VAL A 369 -19.97 4.09 15.98
CA VAL A 369 -20.27 2.89 16.78
C VAL A 369 -20.60 1.76 15.82
N ILE A 370 -20.01 0.58 16.04
CA ILE A 370 -20.40 -0.65 15.35
C ILE A 370 -21.61 -1.19 16.12
N PRO A 371 -22.84 -1.01 15.61
CA PRO A 371 -24.04 -1.29 16.40
C PRO A 371 -24.13 -2.76 16.79
N GLU A 372 -23.72 -3.67 15.91
CA GLU A 372 -23.75 -5.11 16.18
C GLU A 372 -22.81 -5.49 17.33
N LEU A 373 -21.61 -4.88 17.40
CA LEU A 373 -20.67 -5.14 18.49
C LEU A 373 -21.18 -4.60 19.81
N SER A 374 -21.74 -3.38 19.82
CA SER A 374 -22.31 -2.75 21.01
C SER A 374 -23.45 -3.60 21.59
N GLN A 375 -24.38 -4.05 20.74
CA GLN A 375 -25.48 -4.92 21.14
C GLN A 375 -24.96 -6.25 21.71
N CYS A 376 -24.03 -6.91 21.02
CA CYS A 376 -23.46 -8.17 21.51
C CYS A 376 -22.73 -8.00 22.84
N LEU A 377 -21.94 -6.92 23.00
CA LEU A 377 -21.26 -6.63 24.26
C LEU A 377 -22.25 -6.45 25.41
N GLN A 378 -23.33 -5.69 25.20
CA GLN A 378 -24.36 -5.49 26.22
C GLN A 378 -25.02 -6.81 26.61
N SER A 379 -25.40 -7.64 25.64
CA SER A 379 -25.99 -8.97 25.91
C SER A 379 -25.01 -9.91 26.64
N VAL A 380 -23.72 -9.90 26.30
CA VAL A 380 -22.71 -10.71 27.01
C VAL A 380 -22.57 -10.27 28.48
N MET A 381 -22.87 -9.01 28.81
CA MET A 381 -22.81 -8.48 30.18
C MET A 381 -24.06 -8.76 31.01
N GLU A 382 -25.23 -8.95 30.41
CA GLU A 382 -26.48 -9.27 31.13
C GLU A 382 -26.33 -10.51 32.02
N ASP A 383 -25.51 -11.48 31.58
CA ASP A 383 -25.25 -12.73 32.28
C ASP A 383 -24.15 -12.64 33.37
N GLN A 384 -23.47 -11.49 33.53
CA GLN A 384 -22.23 -11.38 34.32
C GLN A 384 -22.38 -10.44 35.54
N ALA A 385 -22.60 -11.03 36.72
CA ALA A 385 -22.67 -10.28 37.97
C ALA A 385 -21.33 -9.56 38.29
N ASN A 386 -21.41 -8.33 38.81
CA ASN A 386 -20.26 -7.50 39.20
C ASN A 386 -19.28 -7.14 38.08
N THR A 387 -19.69 -7.25 36.81
CA THR A 387 -18.92 -6.83 35.65
C THR A 387 -19.45 -5.50 35.12
N THR A 388 -18.56 -4.58 34.74
CA THR A 388 -18.94 -3.27 34.17
C THR A 388 -18.38 -3.12 32.77
N LEU A 389 -19.21 -2.63 31.85
CA LEU A 389 -18.83 -2.31 30.47
C LEU A 389 -18.78 -0.79 30.28
N GLN A 390 -17.66 -0.31 29.76
CA GLN A 390 -17.50 1.06 29.27
C GLN A 390 -17.25 1.02 27.77
N GLU A 391 -18.18 1.53 26.98
CA GLU A 391 -18.02 1.61 25.54
C GLU A 391 -17.26 2.89 25.15
N ARG A 392 -16.50 2.82 24.05
CA ARG A 392 -15.82 3.98 23.43
C ARG A 392 -14.83 4.70 24.35
N VAL A 393 -13.91 3.94 24.93
CA VAL A 393 -12.92 4.51 25.84
C VAL A 393 -11.75 5.08 25.03
N SER A 394 -11.47 6.37 25.24
CA SER A 394 -10.25 7.00 24.76
C SER A 394 -9.19 6.96 25.86
N LEU A 395 -8.11 6.23 25.61
CA LEU A 395 -7.02 6.03 26.55
C LEU A 395 -5.78 6.83 26.11
N LEU A 396 -5.24 7.61 27.04
CA LEU A 396 -4.08 8.50 26.83
C LEU A 396 -4.25 9.50 25.67
N GLY A 397 -5.49 9.79 25.27
CA GLY A 397 -5.78 10.65 24.12
C GLY A 397 -5.28 10.11 22.78
N PHE A 398 -4.97 8.81 22.70
CA PHE A 398 -4.35 8.19 21.53
C PHE A 398 -4.99 6.85 21.16
N TYR A 399 -5.24 5.98 22.13
CA TYR A 399 -5.85 4.69 21.88
C TYR A 399 -7.36 4.75 22.03
N PHE A 400 -8.07 4.51 20.94
CA PHE A 400 -9.50 4.23 20.97
C PHE A 400 -9.75 2.76 21.30
N ILE A 401 -10.62 2.46 22.27
CA ILE A 401 -11.02 1.10 22.64
C ILE A 401 -12.54 1.00 22.51
N ASP A 402 -13.01 0.00 21.76
CA ASP A 402 -14.43 -0.18 21.46
C ASP A 402 -15.24 -0.52 22.73
N GLY A 403 -14.71 -1.40 23.57
CA GLY A 403 -15.28 -1.71 24.89
C GLY A 403 -14.22 -2.05 25.93
N VAL A 404 -14.39 -1.57 27.16
CA VAL A 404 -13.60 -1.94 28.33
C VAL A 404 -14.50 -2.67 29.31
N ILE A 405 -14.18 -3.93 29.58
CA ILE A 405 -14.89 -4.77 30.53
C ILE A 405 -14.04 -4.86 31.80
N THR A 406 -14.59 -4.50 32.95
CA THR A 406 -13.91 -4.59 34.24
C THR A 406 -14.62 -5.61 35.12
N LYS A 407 -13.91 -6.64 35.55
CA LYS A 407 -14.42 -7.73 36.41
C LYS A 407 -13.54 -7.94 37.66
N PRO A 408 -14.08 -8.47 38.77
CA PRO A 408 -13.29 -8.82 39.95
C PRO A 408 -12.30 -9.96 39.65
N LEU A 409 -11.12 -9.94 40.29
CA LEU A 409 -10.13 -11.03 40.16
C LEU A 409 -10.64 -12.33 40.79
N PRO A 410 -10.28 -13.52 40.26
CA PRO A 410 -10.72 -14.82 40.79
C PRO A 410 -10.23 -15.19 42.20
N SER A 411 -9.39 -14.37 42.85
CA SER A 411 -8.89 -14.65 44.20
C SER A 411 -8.49 -13.37 44.91
N GLU A 412 -9.33 -12.89 45.83
CA GLU A 412 -8.92 -12.35 47.13
C GLU A 412 -10.17 -12.08 47.97
N THR A 413 -10.26 -12.77 49.10
CA THR A 413 -11.18 -12.46 50.20
C THR A 413 -11.04 -10.99 50.60
N ASP A 414 -12.14 -10.25 50.52
CA ASP A 414 -12.43 -9.02 51.25
C ASP A 414 -11.23 -8.08 51.54
N SER A 415 -10.72 -7.42 50.51
CA SER A 415 -10.16 -6.07 50.71
C SER A 415 -10.44 -5.19 49.50
N GLY A 416 -11.24 -4.14 49.72
CA GLY A 416 -11.77 -3.24 48.70
C GLY A 416 -10.76 -2.25 48.11
N SER A 417 -9.62 -2.72 47.61
CA SER A 417 -8.73 -1.90 46.78
C SER A 417 -9.17 -1.94 45.32
N ALA A 418 -9.13 -0.79 44.63
CA ALA A 418 -9.45 -0.69 43.21
C ALA A 418 -8.45 -1.43 42.29
N GLU A 419 -7.34 -1.93 42.84
CA GLU A 419 -6.25 -2.61 42.13
C GLU A 419 -6.51 -4.10 41.88
N SER A 420 -7.56 -4.71 42.44
CA SER A 420 -7.90 -6.14 42.31
C SER A 420 -8.93 -6.44 41.22
N ARG A 421 -8.92 -5.69 40.12
CA ARG A 421 -9.88 -5.86 39.01
C ARG A 421 -9.17 -6.13 37.68
N GLN A 422 -9.58 -7.21 37.01
CA GLN A 422 -9.13 -7.51 35.66
C GLN A 422 -9.88 -6.60 34.68
N ARG A 423 -9.13 -5.92 33.81
CA ARG A 423 -9.68 -5.09 32.73
C ARG A 423 -9.41 -5.76 31.40
N ILE A 424 -10.46 -5.97 30.61
CA ILE A 424 -10.39 -6.55 29.27
C ILE A 424 -10.69 -5.42 28.28
N ALA A 425 -9.80 -5.21 27.32
CA ALA A 425 -9.98 -4.22 26.26
C ALA A 425 -10.44 -4.93 24.99
N VAL A 426 -11.72 -4.81 24.65
CA VAL A 426 -12.30 -5.31 23.41
C VAL A 426 -12.05 -4.28 22.30
N ILE A 427 -11.42 -4.74 21.22
CA ILE A 427 -11.03 -3.89 20.09
C ILE A 427 -11.61 -4.49 18.80
N CYS A 428 -12.19 -3.65 17.96
CA CYS A 428 -12.65 -4.01 16.62
C CYS A 428 -11.76 -3.37 15.54
N PRO A 429 -10.58 -3.96 15.26
CA PRO A 429 -9.69 -3.45 14.22
C PRO A 429 -10.29 -3.67 12.83
N ALA A 430 -10.00 -2.73 11.92
CA ALA A 430 -10.31 -2.92 10.49
C ALA A 430 -9.37 -3.97 9.89
N ASP A 431 -9.80 -4.69 8.86
CA ASP A 431 -9.00 -5.75 8.19
C ASP A 431 -7.62 -5.26 7.71
N SER A 432 -7.51 -3.98 7.34
CA SER A 432 -6.25 -3.33 6.95
C SER A 432 -5.18 -3.28 8.06
N SER A 433 -5.58 -3.57 9.31
CA SER A 433 -4.73 -3.66 10.50
C SER A 433 -4.04 -5.01 10.64
N PHE A 434 -4.41 -5.99 9.80
CA PHE A 434 -3.77 -7.31 9.72
C PHE A 434 -3.00 -7.45 8.41
N CYS A 435 -2.07 -8.40 8.38
CA CYS A 435 -1.43 -8.81 7.13
C CYS A 435 -2.45 -9.55 6.27
N PHE A 436 -2.53 -9.19 4.99
CA PHE A 436 -3.49 -9.71 4.03
C PHE A 436 -3.47 -11.25 4.01
N GLY A 437 -4.66 -11.84 4.09
CA GLY A 437 -4.84 -13.30 4.14
C GLY A 437 -4.53 -13.96 5.48
N THR A 438 -4.28 -13.19 6.55
CA THR A 438 -3.91 -13.71 7.87
C THR A 438 -4.57 -12.93 9.00
N SER A 439 -4.55 -13.48 10.22
CA SER A 439 -4.88 -12.76 11.46
C SER A 439 -3.65 -12.14 12.14
N HIS A 440 -2.51 -12.03 11.45
CA HIS A 440 -1.28 -11.48 12.02
C HIS A 440 -1.37 -9.96 12.09
N PRO A 441 -1.33 -9.35 13.30
CA PRO A 441 -1.49 -7.90 13.44
C PRO A 441 -0.28 -7.16 12.88
N ARG A 442 -0.53 -6.09 12.12
CA ARG A 442 0.49 -5.16 11.65
C ARG A 442 1.01 -4.29 12.79
N GLY A 443 2.12 -3.60 12.55
CA GLY A 443 2.89 -2.87 13.55
C GLY A 443 2.07 -1.95 14.45
N THR A 444 1.15 -1.17 13.90
CA THR A 444 0.31 -0.24 14.69
C THR A 444 -0.64 -0.97 15.64
N LEU A 445 -1.29 -2.04 15.19
CA LEU A 445 -2.19 -2.84 16.02
C LEU A 445 -1.40 -3.63 17.06
N ALA A 446 -0.28 -4.24 16.67
CA ALA A 446 0.61 -4.96 17.57
C ALA A 446 1.16 -4.03 18.69
N LEU A 447 1.53 -2.80 18.33
CA LEU A 447 1.96 -1.78 19.29
C LEU A 447 0.85 -1.43 20.29
N LYS A 448 -0.36 -1.16 19.79
CA LYS A 448 -1.55 -0.90 20.63
C LYS A 448 -1.80 -2.05 21.61
N MET A 449 -1.79 -3.29 21.13
CA MET A 449 -2.01 -4.46 21.99
C MET A 449 -0.94 -4.57 23.08
N ARG A 450 0.34 -4.33 22.74
CA ARG A 450 1.43 -4.36 23.71
C ARG A 450 1.30 -3.26 24.76
N HIS A 451 1.02 -2.02 24.34
CA HIS A 451 0.82 -0.90 25.26
C HIS A 451 -0.39 -1.11 26.18
N LEU A 452 -1.49 -1.69 25.68
CA LEU A 452 -2.65 -2.01 26.52
C LEU A 452 -2.31 -3.04 27.60
N LYS A 453 -1.51 -4.07 27.25
CA LYS A 453 -1.00 -5.04 28.23
C LYS A 453 -0.15 -4.36 29.31
N THR A 454 0.76 -3.46 28.93
CA THR A 454 1.55 -2.67 29.89
C THR A 454 0.65 -1.84 30.82
N LEU A 455 -0.46 -1.31 30.30
CA LEU A 455 -1.42 -0.52 31.07
C LEU A 455 -2.37 -1.36 31.94
N GLY A 456 -2.18 -2.69 31.99
CA GLY A 456 -2.97 -3.62 32.80
C GLY A 456 -4.32 -3.97 32.17
N TYR A 457 -4.44 -3.93 30.84
CA TYR A 457 -5.58 -4.45 30.10
C TYR A 457 -5.22 -5.78 29.43
N ASP A 458 -6.19 -6.69 29.34
CA ASP A 458 -6.10 -7.87 28.49
C ASP A 458 -6.79 -7.59 27.14
N PRO A 459 -6.03 -7.37 26.05
CA PRO A 459 -6.62 -7.01 24.77
C PRO A 459 -7.23 -8.22 24.07
N VAL A 460 -8.54 -8.20 23.87
CA VAL A 460 -9.29 -9.10 23.00
C VAL A 460 -9.66 -8.34 21.74
N TRP A 461 -9.41 -8.93 20.57
CA TRP A 461 -9.82 -8.35 19.30
C TRP A 461 -10.82 -9.26 18.60
N VAL A 462 -11.72 -8.64 17.85
CA VAL A 462 -12.70 -9.29 16.98
C VAL A 462 -12.79 -8.48 15.69
N THR A 463 -12.74 -9.09 14.52
CA THR A 463 -12.90 -8.34 13.27
C THR A 463 -14.37 -8.16 12.92
N GLU A 464 -14.66 -7.11 12.15
CA GLU A 464 -16.01 -6.88 11.61
C GLU A 464 -16.44 -8.04 10.70
N GLN A 465 -15.50 -8.62 9.93
CA GLN A 465 -15.75 -9.78 9.09
C GLN A 465 -16.14 -11.03 9.91
N GLU A 466 -15.49 -11.28 11.04
CA GLU A 466 -15.85 -12.39 11.96
C GLU A 466 -17.26 -12.19 12.54
N LEU A 467 -17.60 -10.97 12.94
CA LEU A 467 -18.94 -10.61 13.41
C LEU A 467 -20.01 -10.80 12.33
N GLN A 468 -19.77 -10.32 11.11
CA GLN A 468 -20.71 -10.41 10.00
C GLN A 468 -20.91 -11.84 9.50
N SER A 469 -19.84 -12.65 9.46
CA SER A 469 -19.90 -14.05 9.03
C SER A 469 -20.53 -14.99 10.06
N THR A 470 -20.56 -14.59 11.34
CA THR A 470 -21.21 -15.36 12.40
C THR A 470 -22.73 -15.17 12.34
N PRO A 471 -23.54 -16.25 12.36
CA PRO A 471 -25.00 -16.17 12.42
C PRO A 471 -25.46 -15.38 13.63
N GLU A 472 -26.47 -14.53 13.47
CA GLU A 472 -26.93 -13.58 14.51
C GLU A 472 -27.19 -14.25 15.87
N GLU A 473 -27.87 -15.40 15.87
CA GLU A 473 -28.18 -16.20 17.06
C GLU A 473 -26.95 -16.67 17.84
N LYS A 474 -25.79 -16.79 17.19
CA LYS A 474 -24.53 -17.29 17.78
C LYS A 474 -23.50 -16.21 18.05
N ARG A 475 -23.77 -14.95 17.69
CA ARG A 475 -22.79 -13.84 17.83
C ARG A 475 -22.45 -13.57 19.29
N THR A 476 -23.46 -13.56 20.16
CA THR A 476 -23.28 -13.36 21.61
C THR A 476 -22.42 -14.46 22.20
N ASP A 477 -22.68 -15.73 21.84
CA ASP A 477 -21.88 -16.88 22.30
C ASP A 477 -20.44 -16.80 21.79
N PHE A 478 -20.25 -16.50 20.50
CA PHE A 478 -18.93 -16.31 19.90
C PHE A 478 -18.13 -15.22 20.63
N LEU A 479 -18.75 -14.07 20.92
CA LEU A 479 -18.09 -12.97 21.62
C LEU A 479 -17.82 -13.33 23.09
N ARG A 480 -18.75 -14.04 23.76
CA ARG A 480 -18.57 -14.55 25.12
C ARG A 480 -17.36 -15.48 25.20
N ASP A 481 -17.23 -16.42 24.26
CA ASP A 481 -16.12 -17.37 24.20
C ASP A 481 -14.76 -16.68 23.99
N ARG A 482 -14.75 -15.56 23.25
CA ARG A 482 -13.54 -14.75 23.04
C ARG A 482 -13.14 -13.94 24.27
N ILE A 483 -14.11 -13.36 24.98
CA ILE A 483 -13.88 -12.49 26.14
C ILE A 483 -13.63 -13.32 27.41
N PHE A 484 -14.31 -14.46 27.54
CA PHE A 484 -14.30 -15.31 28.73
C PHE A 484 -13.98 -16.78 28.36
N PRO A 485 -12.76 -17.08 27.91
CA PRO A 485 -12.37 -18.43 27.47
C PRO A 485 -12.53 -19.50 28.57
N GLU A 486 -12.53 -19.10 29.84
CA GLU A 486 -12.69 -20.02 30.98
C GLU A 486 -14.08 -20.66 31.06
N HIS A 487 -15.12 -20.01 30.50
CA HIS A 487 -16.47 -20.57 30.46
C HIS A 487 -16.57 -21.74 29.46
N ARG A 488 -15.69 -21.77 28.45
CA ARG A 488 -15.58 -22.89 27.51
C ARG A 488 -15.10 -24.16 28.20
N SER A 489 -14.11 -24.03 29.08
CA SER A 489 -13.56 -25.14 29.87
C SER A 489 -14.59 -25.72 30.84
N GLN A 490 -15.42 -24.88 31.47
CA GLN A 490 -16.48 -25.35 32.37
C GLN A 490 -17.62 -26.03 31.62
N ALA A 491 -18.06 -25.50 30.48
CA ALA A 491 -19.11 -26.10 29.65
C ALA A 491 -18.67 -27.43 29.00
N GLU A 492 -17.39 -27.57 28.61
CA GLU A 492 -16.84 -28.83 28.10
C GLU A 492 -16.71 -29.89 29.21
N VAL A 493 -16.32 -29.48 30.44
CA VAL A 493 -16.26 -30.36 31.62
C VAL A 493 -17.66 -30.78 32.09
N GLU A 494 -18.66 -29.89 32.05
CA GLU A 494 -20.05 -30.23 32.36
C GLU A 494 -20.66 -31.19 31.32
N LYS A 495 -20.38 -31.00 30.02
CA LYS A 495 -20.78 -31.95 28.97
C LYS A 495 -20.14 -33.33 29.13
N LEU A 496 -18.87 -33.39 29.53
CA LEU A 496 -18.20 -34.65 29.86
C LEU A 496 -18.84 -35.33 31.07
N ASN A 497 -19.17 -34.58 32.13
CA ASN A 497 -19.80 -35.11 33.33
C ASN A 497 -21.27 -35.54 33.14
N LEU A 498 -22.00 -34.90 32.22
CA LEU A 498 -23.36 -35.30 31.81
C LEU A 498 -23.36 -36.62 31.04
N ASN A 499 -22.34 -36.88 30.21
CA ASN A 499 -22.21 -38.15 29.48
C ASN A 499 -21.83 -39.31 30.42
N THR A 500 -20.95 -39.11 31.42
CA THR A 500 -20.60 -40.15 32.41
C THR A 500 -21.79 -40.51 33.33
N ASN A 501 -22.67 -39.54 33.61
CA ASN A 501 -23.87 -39.79 34.43
C ASN A 501 -24.99 -40.53 33.66
N GLN A 502 -25.06 -40.41 32.34
CA GLN A 502 -25.98 -41.22 31.51
C GLN A 502 -25.49 -42.67 31.33
N GLU A 503 -24.18 -42.90 31.20
CA GLU A 503 -23.62 -44.26 31.17
C GLU A 503 -23.79 -44.98 32.53
N SER A 504 -23.69 -44.26 33.64
CA SER A 504 -23.87 -44.83 34.99
C SER A 504 -25.32 -45.20 35.33
N GLN A 505 -26.31 -44.53 34.71
CA GLN A 505 -27.74 -44.88 34.88
C GLN A 505 -28.19 -46.05 34.00
N THR A 506 -27.47 -46.38 32.93
CA THR A 506 -27.83 -47.49 32.03
C THR A 506 -27.34 -48.84 32.55
N VAL A 507 -26.30 -48.86 33.40
CA VAL A 507 -25.71 -50.09 33.98
C VAL A 507 -26.43 -50.56 35.26
N GLN A 508 -27.29 -49.74 35.87
CA GLN A 508 -28.11 -50.16 37.03
C GLN A 508 -29.50 -50.69 36.68
N SER A 509 -29.85 -50.77 35.38
CA SER A 509 -31.13 -51.28 34.89
C SER A 509 -31.00 -52.46 33.90
N SER A 510 -29.92 -53.25 34.00
CA SER A 510 -29.75 -54.51 33.25
C SER A 510 -29.62 -55.70 34.19
#